data_AF-A0A258HMZ7-F1
#
_entry.id   AF-A0A258HMZ7-F1
#
_cell.length_a   1.000
_cell.length_b   1.000
_cell.length_c   1.000
_cell.angle_alpha   90.00
_cell.angle_beta   90.00
_cell.angle_gamma   90.00
#
_symmetry.space_group_name_H-M   'P 1'
#
loop_
_entity.id
_entity.type
_entity.pdbx_description
1 polymer ?
#
loop_
_entity_poly.entity_id
_entity_poly.type
_entity_poly.pdbx_seq_one_letter_code
_entity_poly.pdbx_strand_id
1 'polypeptide(L)'
;MVDSPQRHRDAALAVIGALLVAAALVLIWLARVSVPRELYVSELGALGEPTAEQFRFALLLLVAGGLLVAWSMRDLRSRPALLRRGTPALTLVLACSAFFVAAQVPCTPACPLPLGDTFTVQDLVHTLAAVIAFGAACWAMLQVAFAPGHRALSGITLLMALAVGVVAAMGGLLSLARWNAVFGSRLELVATTIGIGWLVVFGIVRAARLLTRPALTAAAAPDAA
;
A
#
# COMPACT_ATOMS: atom_id res chain seq x y z
N MET A 1 17.27 -21.22 -9.35
CA MET A 1 16.17 -22.20 -9.35
C MET A 1 15.53 -22.09 -7.97
N VAL A 2 14.23 -21.74 -7.86
CA VAL A 2 13.55 -21.61 -6.55
C VAL A 2 12.88 -22.96 -6.27
N ASP A 3 13.23 -23.61 -5.17
CA ASP A 3 12.69 -24.92 -4.84
C ASP A 3 11.17 -24.87 -4.60
N SER A 4 10.46 -25.98 -4.86
CA SER A 4 9.02 -26.06 -4.65
C SER A 4 8.58 -25.67 -3.23
N PRO A 5 9.29 -25.97 -2.12
CA PRO A 5 8.89 -25.53 -0.78
C PRO A 5 8.99 -24.01 -0.62
N GLN A 6 9.98 -23.37 -1.25
CA GLN A 6 10.14 -21.92 -1.22
C GLN A 6 9.00 -21.22 -1.95
N ARG A 7 8.53 -21.79 -3.09
CA ARG A 7 7.36 -21.26 -3.83
C ARG A 7 6.07 -21.32 -3.01
N HIS A 8 5.82 -22.44 -2.34
CA HIS A 8 4.62 -22.58 -1.50
C HIS A 8 4.65 -21.62 -0.31
N ARG A 9 5.82 -21.46 0.33
CA ARG A 9 6.01 -20.46 1.38
C ARG A 9 5.73 -19.05 0.87
N ASP A 10 6.34 -18.66 -0.25
CA ASP A 10 6.17 -17.31 -0.79
C ASP A 10 4.71 -17.06 -1.25
N ALA A 11 4.01 -18.09 -1.73
CA ALA A 11 2.57 -18.03 -2.03
C ALA A 11 1.73 -17.88 -0.75
N ALA A 12 2.01 -18.66 0.29
CA ALA A 12 1.32 -18.55 1.58
C ALA A 12 1.50 -17.16 2.20
N LEU A 13 2.72 -16.61 2.16
CA LEU A 13 3.00 -15.25 2.61
C LEU A 13 2.19 -14.21 1.82
N ALA A 14 2.10 -14.37 0.50
CA ALA A 14 1.29 -13.47 -0.34
C ALA A 14 -0.21 -13.56 -0.03
N VAL A 15 -0.76 -14.75 0.23
CA VAL A 15 -2.17 -14.95 0.62
C VAL A 15 -2.45 -14.35 1.99
N ILE A 16 -1.64 -14.71 3.01
CA ILE A 16 -1.81 -14.19 4.37
C ILE A 16 -1.67 -12.66 4.35
N GLY A 17 -0.69 -12.14 3.63
CA GLY A 17 -0.51 -10.71 3.46
C GLY A 17 -1.73 -10.03 2.83
N ALA A 18 -2.27 -10.59 1.74
CA ALA A 18 -3.48 -10.08 1.10
C ALA A 18 -4.70 -10.10 2.03
N LEU A 19 -4.87 -11.16 2.85
CA LEU A 19 -5.96 -11.25 3.82
C LEU A 19 -5.85 -10.22 4.94
N LEU A 20 -4.65 -10.00 5.49
CA LEU A 20 -4.42 -8.96 6.49
C LEU A 20 -4.70 -7.56 5.95
N VAL A 21 -4.24 -7.28 4.72
CA VAL A 21 -4.48 -6.00 4.03
C VAL A 21 -5.97 -5.81 3.72
N ALA A 22 -6.68 -6.88 3.33
CA ALA A 22 -8.13 -6.84 3.12
C ALA A 22 -8.88 -6.58 4.44
N ALA A 23 -8.47 -7.22 5.54
CA ALA A 23 -9.02 -6.95 6.87
C ALA A 23 -8.77 -5.49 7.29
N ALA A 24 -7.58 -4.96 7.05
CA ALA A 24 -7.27 -3.55 7.27
C ALA A 24 -8.22 -2.62 6.49
N LEU A 25 -8.45 -2.90 5.20
CA LEU A 25 -9.38 -2.13 4.36
C LEU A 25 -10.80 -2.13 4.94
N VAL A 26 -11.29 -3.29 5.35
CA VAL A 26 -12.61 -3.43 5.96
C VAL A 26 -12.70 -2.62 7.25
N LEU A 27 -11.69 -2.70 8.13
CA LEU A 27 -11.68 -1.92 9.37
C LEU A 27 -11.63 -0.41 9.14
N ILE A 28 -10.89 0.06 8.13
CA ILE A 28 -10.88 1.48 7.75
C ILE A 28 -12.26 1.91 7.27
N TRP A 29 -12.92 1.12 6.43
CA TRP A 29 -14.28 1.42 5.98
C TRP A 29 -15.29 1.38 7.11
N LEU A 30 -15.21 0.41 8.02
CA LEU A 30 -16.06 0.34 9.21
C LEU A 30 -15.88 1.58 10.10
N ALA A 31 -14.65 2.04 10.31
CA ALA A 31 -14.36 3.29 11.01
C ALA A 31 -14.92 4.51 10.26
N ARG A 32 -14.81 4.53 8.93
CA ARG A 32 -15.33 5.63 8.12
C ARG A 32 -16.86 5.75 8.22
N VAL A 33 -17.58 4.64 8.09
CA VAL A 33 -19.06 4.64 8.09
C VAL A 33 -19.66 4.83 9.48
N SER A 34 -18.90 4.59 10.56
CA SER A 34 -19.37 4.83 11.93
C SER A 34 -19.34 6.31 12.33
N VAL A 35 -18.64 7.16 11.57
CA VAL A 35 -18.52 8.60 11.85
C VAL A 35 -19.43 9.40 10.91
N PRO A 36 -20.43 10.15 11.42
CA PRO A 36 -21.42 10.85 10.59
C PRO A 36 -20.90 12.15 9.94
N ARG A 37 -19.65 12.52 10.18
CA ARG A 37 -19.00 13.73 9.62
C ARG A 37 -17.95 13.36 8.58
N GLU A 38 -17.72 14.26 7.62
CA GLU A 38 -16.66 14.12 6.62
C GLU A 38 -15.32 14.37 7.29
N LEU A 39 -14.50 13.32 7.38
CA LEU A 39 -13.18 13.32 8.00
C LEU A 39 -12.15 12.88 6.99
N TYR A 40 -10.96 13.46 7.05
CA TYR A 40 -9.80 12.91 6.35
C TYR A 40 -9.49 11.49 6.83
N VAL A 41 -8.80 10.69 6.01
CA VAL A 41 -8.53 9.30 6.38
C VAL A 41 -7.64 9.24 7.64
N SER A 42 -6.68 10.15 7.74
CA SER A 42 -5.82 10.30 8.92
C SER A 42 -6.59 10.70 10.18
N GLU A 43 -7.67 11.48 10.05
CA GLU A 43 -8.49 11.94 11.17
C GLU A 43 -9.24 10.79 11.86
N LEU A 44 -9.52 9.68 11.16
CA LEU A 44 -10.08 8.48 11.79
C LEU A 44 -9.16 7.93 12.89
N GLY A 45 -7.86 8.23 12.82
CA GLY A 45 -6.83 7.88 13.78
C GLY A 45 -6.41 8.99 14.73
N ALA A 46 -7.06 10.16 14.70
CA ALA A 46 -6.62 11.31 15.49
C ALA A 46 -6.80 11.07 17.00
N LEU A 47 -5.97 11.72 17.80
CA LEU A 47 -6.09 11.64 19.26
C LEU A 47 -7.48 12.07 19.73
N GLY A 48 -8.10 11.24 20.58
CA GLY A 48 -9.44 11.50 21.12
C GLY A 48 -10.59 11.09 20.21
N GLU A 49 -10.34 10.65 18.97
CA GLU A 49 -11.40 10.14 18.10
C GLU A 49 -11.86 8.73 18.55
N PRO A 50 -13.18 8.45 18.56
CA PRO A 50 -13.70 7.14 18.97
C PRO A 50 -13.16 5.98 18.13
N THR A 51 -12.75 6.25 16.89
CA THR A 51 -12.22 5.26 15.95
C THR A 51 -10.69 5.10 16.03
N ALA A 52 -10.00 5.86 16.89
CA ALA A 52 -8.55 5.98 16.86
C ALA A 52 -7.81 4.63 16.98
N GLU A 53 -8.18 3.82 17.98
CA GLU A 53 -7.57 2.50 18.18
C GLU A 53 -7.90 1.51 17.05
N GLN A 54 -9.13 1.54 16.54
CA GLN A 54 -9.54 0.70 15.40
C GLN A 54 -8.71 1.06 14.15
N PHE A 55 -8.55 2.35 13.87
CA PHE A 55 -7.77 2.82 12.73
C PHE A 55 -6.28 2.50 12.88
N ARG A 56 -5.72 2.69 14.08
CA ARG A 56 -4.34 2.30 14.41
C ARG A 56 -4.13 0.80 14.18
N PHE A 57 -5.04 -0.05 14.67
CA PHE A 57 -4.97 -1.49 14.45
C PHE A 57 -5.07 -1.86 12.97
N ALA A 58 -5.95 -1.19 12.21
CA ALA A 58 -6.05 -1.39 10.77
C ALA A 58 -4.73 -1.03 10.05
N LEU A 59 -4.07 0.08 10.40
CA LEU A 59 -2.76 0.43 9.85
C LEU A 59 -1.69 -0.61 10.20
N LEU A 60 -1.68 -1.16 11.42
CA LEU A 60 -0.74 -2.21 11.80
C LEU A 60 -0.96 -3.50 10.99
N LEU A 61 -2.21 -3.88 10.72
CA LEU A 61 -2.54 -4.99 9.82
C LEU A 61 -2.08 -4.71 8.38
N LEU A 62 -2.27 -3.49 7.87
CA LEU A 62 -1.78 -3.06 6.56
C LEU A 62 -0.25 -3.18 6.48
N VAL A 63 0.47 -2.72 7.50
CA VAL A 63 1.94 -2.82 7.59
C VAL A 63 2.36 -4.28 7.60
N ALA A 64 1.80 -5.09 8.49
CA ALA A 64 2.15 -6.51 8.60
C ALA A 64 1.89 -7.25 7.29
N GLY A 65 0.69 -7.11 6.71
CA GLY A 65 0.35 -7.76 5.46
C GLY A 65 1.14 -7.24 4.27
N GLY A 66 1.40 -5.94 4.20
CA GLY A 66 2.25 -5.32 3.18
C GLY A 66 3.68 -5.82 3.21
N LEU A 67 4.27 -6.04 4.39
CA LEU A 67 5.60 -6.63 4.53
C LEU A 67 5.64 -8.09 4.05
N LEU A 68 4.59 -8.89 4.32
CA LEU A 68 4.49 -10.26 3.81
C LEU A 68 4.38 -10.29 2.27
N VAL A 69 3.57 -9.38 1.70
CA VAL A 69 3.47 -9.22 0.24
C VAL A 69 4.80 -8.75 -0.33
N ALA A 70 5.47 -7.77 0.27
CA ALA A 70 6.79 -7.29 -0.14
C ALA A 70 7.83 -8.42 -0.18
N TRP A 71 7.80 -9.31 0.82
CA TRP A 71 8.67 -10.47 0.86
C TRP A 71 8.42 -11.42 -0.33
N SER A 72 7.16 -11.69 -0.65
CA SER A 72 6.76 -12.60 -1.74
C SER A 72 7.18 -12.12 -3.15
N MET A 73 7.53 -10.85 -3.30
CA MET A 73 7.87 -10.19 -4.57
C MET A 73 9.33 -9.71 -4.65
N ARG A 74 10.20 -10.17 -3.74
CA ARG A 74 11.63 -9.81 -3.68
C ARG A 74 12.45 -10.20 -4.93
N ASP A 75 11.93 -11.09 -5.76
CA ASP A 75 12.48 -11.51 -7.06
C ASP A 75 12.11 -10.56 -8.21
N LEU A 76 11.12 -9.67 -8.03
CA LEU A 76 10.67 -8.78 -9.09
C LEU A 76 11.65 -7.63 -9.32
N ARG A 77 11.86 -7.28 -10.59
CA ARG A 77 12.69 -6.14 -11.03
C ARG A 77 12.00 -5.41 -12.18
N SER A 78 11.93 -4.09 -12.07
CA SER A 78 11.40 -3.21 -13.11
C SER A 78 12.34 -3.16 -14.31
N ARG A 79 11.80 -3.03 -15.53
CA ARG A 79 12.60 -2.85 -16.76
C ARG A 79 13.21 -1.44 -16.92
N PRO A 80 12.46 -0.35 -16.70
CA PRO A 80 12.98 1.00 -16.95
C PRO A 80 14.11 1.34 -15.98
N ALA A 81 15.19 1.95 -16.50
CA ALA A 81 16.39 2.24 -15.71
C ALA A 81 16.11 3.10 -14.48
N LEU A 82 15.20 4.08 -14.60
CA LEU A 82 14.79 4.94 -13.48
C LEU A 82 14.10 4.14 -12.36
N LEU A 83 13.20 3.23 -12.72
CA LEU A 83 12.45 2.39 -11.79
C LEU A 83 13.26 1.20 -11.23
N ARG A 84 14.46 0.96 -11.78
CA ARG A 84 15.37 -0.12 -11.36
C ARG A 84 16.30 0.31 -10.21
N ARG A 85 16.30 1.59 -9.83
CA ARG A 85 16.95 2.07 -8.60
C ARG A 85 16.15 1.57 -7.40
N GLY A 86 16.51 0.38 -6.92
CA GLY A 86 15.78 -0.35 -5.88
C GLY A 86 14.81 -1.39 -6.45
N THR A 87 14.28 -2.22 -5.56
CA THR A 87 13.33 -3.28 -5.90
C THR A 87 11.95 -2.86 -5.43
N PRO A 88 10.87 -3.30 -6.09
CA PRO A 88 9.53 -2.99 -5.60
C PRO A 88 9.24 -3.56 -4.21
N ALA A 89 9.93 -4.63 -3.80
CA ALA A 89 9.92 -5.09 -2.42
C ALA A 89 10.51 -4.05 -1.44
N LEU A 90 11.69 -3.50 -1.74
CA LEU A 90 12.32 -2.46 -0.90
C LEU A 90 11.48 -1.20 -0.82
N THR A 91 10.89 -0.77 -1.94
CA THR A 91 10.02 0.40 -1.98
C THR A 91 8.74 0.15 -1.18
N LEU A 92 8.16 -1.06 -1.25
CA LEU A 92 7.00 -1.41 -0.42
C LEU A 92 7.35 -1.51 1.06
N VAL A 93 8.55 -2.00 1.41
CA VAL A 93 9.06 -1.97 2.80
C VAL A 93 9.16 -0.52 3.29
N LEU A 94 9.73 0.39 2.49
CA LEU A 94 9.77 1.82 2.83
C LEU A 94 8.36 2.38 3.08
N ALA A 95 7.40 2.05 2.22
CA ALA A 95 6.01 2.46 2.41
C ALA A 95 5.42 1.93 3.73
N CYS A 96 5.64 0.64 4.03
CA CYS A 96 5.18 0.02 5.27
C CYS A 96 5.85 0.62 6.50
N SER A 97 7.15 0.90 6.46
CA SER A 97 7.87 1.56 7.55
C SER A 97 7.34 2.97 7.82
N ALA A 98 7.04 3.72 6.76
CA ALA A 98 6.46 5.05 6.90
C ALA A 98 5.01 4.99 7.45
N PHE A 99 4.17 4.07 6.97
CA PHE A 99 2.85 3.83 7.58
C PHE A 99 2.92 3.38 9.04
N PHE A 100 3.93 2.59 9.41
CA PHE A 100 4.15 2.21 10.80
C PHE A 100 4.42 3.43 11.67
N VAL A 101 5.30 4.34 11.22
CA VAL A 101 5.55 5.62 11.93
C VAL A 101 4.26 6.43 12.04
N ALA A 102 3.49 6.59 10.96
CA ALA A 102 2.22 7.31 10.98
C ALA A 102 1.20 6.70 11.95
N ALA A 103 1.21 5.37 12.12
CA ALA A 103 0.36 4.67 13.08
C ALA A 103 0.82 4.84 14.54
N GLN A 104 2.12 5.03 14.79
CA GLN A 104 2.66 5.27 16.14
C GLN A 104 2.57 6.73 16.56
N VAL A 105 2.57 7.65 15.59
CA VAL A 105 2.49 9.09 15.80
C VAL A 105 1.19 9.58 15.15
N PRO A 106 0.02 9.34 15.77
CA PRO A 106 -1.25 9.81 15.24
C PRO A 106 -1.27 11.34 15.20
N CYS A 107 -2.11 11.92 14.34
CA CYS A 107 -2.30 13.37 14.33
C CYS A 107 -3.04 13.85 15.59
N THR A 108 -2.85 15.13 15.91
CA THR A 108 -3.62 15.83 16.94
C THR A 108 -5.09 15.99 16.50
N PRO A 109 -6.03 16.35 17.40
CA PRO A 109 -7.45 16.46 17.06
C PRO A 109 -7.69 17.36 15.84
N ALA A 110 -8.59 16.92 14.96
CA ALA A 110 -8.91 17.57 13.68
C ALA A 110 -7.74 17.66 12.68
N CYS A 111 -6.67 16.86 12.86
CA CYS A 111 -5.53 16.69 11.96
C CYS A 111 -5.16 17.99 11.24
N PRO A 112 -4.68 19.01 11.99
CA PRO A 112 -4.53 20.35 11.45
C PRO A 112 -3.61 20.32 10.22
N LEU A 113 -4.02 21.06 9.20
CA LEU A 113 -3.21 21.28 8.01
C LEU A 113 -1.82 21.80 8.39
N PRO A 114 -0.77 21.55 7.58
CA PRO A 114 0.62 21.92 7.88
C PRO A 114 0.92 23.43 7.90
N LEU A 115 -0.11 24.25 8.10
CA LEU A 115 -0.11 25.70 8.10
C LEU A 115 -1.09 26.19 9.18
N GLY A 116 -0.57 26.73 10.28
CA GLY A 116 -1.38 27.40 11.31
C GLY A 116 -0.88 27.18 12.73
N ASP A 117 -1.45 27.93 13.66
CA ASP A 117 -1.01 28.00 15.06
C ASP A 117 -1.35 26.74 15.87
N THR A 118 -2.22 25.89 15.34
CA THR A 118 -2.61 24.60 15.93
C THR A 118 -1.75 23.43 15.43
N PHE A 119 -0.89 23.64 14.43
CA PHE A 119 -0.06 22.60 13.86
C PHE A 119 1.16 22.31 14.73
N THR A 120 1.38 21.03 15.03
CA THR A 120 2.47 20.60 15.92
C THR A 120 3.54 19.82 15.16
N VAL A 121 4.68 19.58 15.83
CA VAL A 121 5.74 18.69 15.30
C VAL A 121 5.21 17.25 15.12
N GLN A 122 4.27 16.82 15.96
CA GLN A 122 3.61 15.51 15.83
C GLN A 122 2.83 15.41 14.52
N ASP A 123 2.07 16.44 14.17
CA ASP A 123 1.31 16.50 12.91
C ASP A 123 2.24 16.53 11.70
N LEU A 124 3.39 17.22 11.80
CA LEU A 124 4.42 17.21 10.77
C LEU A 124 5.00 15.81 10.55
N VAL A 125 5.37 15.12 11.62
CA VAL A 125 5.92 13.75 11.53
C VAL A 125 4.89 12.80 10.93
N HIS A 126 3.63 12.86 11.39
CA HIS A 126 2.53 12.07 10.84
C HIS A 126 2.35 12.33 9.33
N THR A 127 2.24 13.60 8.95
CA THR A 127 1.97 14.01 7.56
C THR A 127 3.12 13.60 6.64
N LEU A 128 4.37 13.86 7.04
CA LEU A 128 5.54 13.46 6.25
C LEU A 128 5.61 11.94 6.10
N ALA A 129 5.36 11.19 7.17
CA ALA A 129 5.33 9.74 7.12
C ALA A 129 4.22 9.23 6.18
N ALA A 130 3.01 9.79 6.24
CA ALA A 130 1.92 9.44 5.34
C ALA A 130 2.26 9.75 3.87
N VAL A 131 2.80 10.93 3.58
CA VAL A 131 3.18 11.33 2.22
C VAL A 131 4.28 10.42 1.66
N ILE A 132 5.32 10.11 2.46
CA ILE A 132 6.37 9.17 2.07
C ILE A 132 5.76 7.78 1.82
N ALA A 133 4.83 7.33 2.67
CA ALA A 133 4.19 6.04 2.54
C ALA A 133 3.40 5.92 1.22
N PHE A 134 2.52 6.88 0.92
CA PHE A 134 1.76 6.90 -0.33
C PHE A 134 2.65 7.06 -1.55
N GLY A 135 3.64 7.96 -1.50
CA GLY A 135 4.60 8.17 -2.58
C GLY A 135 5.40 6.89 -2.89
N ALA A 136 5.90 6.21 -1.86
CA ALA A 136 6.59 4.94 -1.99
C ALA A 136 5.65 3.82 -2.50
N ALA A 137 4.41 3.75 -2.01
CA ALA A 137 3.43 2.78 -2.51
C ALA A 137 3.14 2.98 -4.00
N CYS A 138 2.89 4.22 -4.45
CA CYS A 138 2.73 4.56 -5.86
C CYS A 138 3.97 4.18 -6.68
N TRP A 139 5.17 4.44 -6.16
CA TRP A 139 6.42 4.05 -6.82
C TRP A 139 6.54 2.53 -6.96
N ALA A 140 6.18 1.77 -5.92
CA ALA A 140 6.18 0.31 -5.94
C ALA A 140 5.17 -0.23 -6.98
N MET A 141 3.99 0.38 -7.10
CA MET A 141 3.02 0.04 -8.14
C MET A 141 3.60 0.28 -9.53
N LEU A 142 4.22 1.43 -9.79
CA LEU A 142 4.87 1.70 -11.08
C LEU A 142 5.96 0.67 -11.37
N GLN A 143 6.81 0.35 -10.39
CA GLN A 143 7.84 -0.67 -10.53
C GLN A 143 7.25 -2.05 -10.91
N VAL A 144 6.14 -2.45 -10.27
CA VAL A 144 5.40 -3.68 -10.59
C VAL A 144 4.78 -3.62 -11.98
N ALA A 145 4.17 -2.48 -12.35
CA ALA A 145 3.56 -2.30 -13.67
C ALA A 145 4.58 -2.54 -14.79
N PHE A 146 5.83 -2.15 -14.60
CA PHE A 146 6.90 -2.34 -15.58
C PHE A 146 7.78 -3.58 -15.34
N ALA A 147 7.35 -4.50 -14.48
CA ALA A 147 8.04 -5.77 -14.24
C ALA A 147 7.71 -6.82 -15.34
N PRO A 148 8.69 -7.65 -15.77
CA PRO A 148 8.48 -8.65 -16.81
C PRO A 148 7.47 -9.74 -16.40
N GLY A 149 6.76 -10.28 -17.39
CA GLY A 149 5.88 -11.45 -17.22
C GLY A 149 4.48 -11.16 -16.68
N HIS A 150 4.08 -9.89 -16.52
CA HIS A 150 2.83 -9.49 -15.83
C HIS A 150 1.91 -8.63 -16.71
N ARG A 151 1.85 -8.85 -18.03
CA ARG A 151 1.15 -7.95 -19.00
C ARG A 151 -0.30 -7.61 -18.64
N ALA A 152 -1.11 -8.59 -18.24
CA ALA A 152 -2.51 -8.34 -17.84
C ALA A 152 -2.61 -7.49 -16.56
N LEU A 153 -1.70 -7.69 -15.61
CA LEU A 153 -1.67 -6.94 -14.35
C LEU A 153 -0.99 -5.57 -14.50
N SER A 154 -0.14 -5.41 -15.51
CA SER A 154 0.63 -4.21 -15.81
C SER A 154 -0.27 -3.01 -16.11
N GLY A 155 -1.26 -3.19 -16.98
CA GLY A 155 -2.22 -2.12 -17.32
C GLY A 155 -3.07 -1.69 -16.12
N ILE A 156 -3.62 -2.66 -15.38
CA ILE A 156 -4.43 -2.38 -14.17
C ILE A 156 -3.57 -1.71 -13.09
N THR A 157 -2.36 -2.22 -12.84
CA THR A 157 -1.45 -1.63 -11.86
C THR A 157 -1.03 -0.23 -12.26
N LEU A 158 -0.77 0.03 -13.55
CA LEU A 158 -0.46 1.38 -14.03
C LEU A 158 -1.63 2.32 -13.84
N LEU A 159 -2.85 1.89 -14.19
CA LEU A 159 -4.06 2.69 -13.99
C LEU A 159 -4.27 3.01 -12.51
N MET A 160 -4.11 2.02 -11.62
CA MET A 160 -4.21 2.22 -10.18
C MET A 160 -3.11 3.16 -9.66
N ALA A 161 -1.87 3.01 -10.11
CA ALA A 161 -0.76 3.88 -9.73
C ALA A 161 -1.02 5.34 -10.13
N LEU A 162 -1.51 5.55 -11.36
CA LEU A 162 -1.86 6.88 -11.86
C LEU A 162 -3.06 7.45 -11.10
N ALA A 163 -4.09 6.65 -10.85
CA ALA A 163 -5.26 7.07 -10.09
C ALA A 163 -4.86 7.51 -8.67
N VAL A 164 -4.10 6.68 -7.92
CA VAL A 164 -3.64 7.03 -6.57
C VAL A 164 -2.72 8.25 -6.63
N GLY A 165 -1.77 8.30 -7.56
CA GLY A 165 -0.84 9.43 -7.71
C GLY A 165 -1.55 10.75 -7.96
N VAL A 166 -2.51 10.78 -8.89
CA VAL A 166 -3.29 11.98 -9.21
C VAL A 166 -4.19 12.38 -8.06
N VAL A 167 -4.92 11.42 -7.47
CA VAL A 167 -5.88 11.69 -6.40
C VAL A 167 -5.17 12.14 -5.12
N ALA A 168 -4.04 11.52 -4.77
CA ALA A 168 -3.25 11.92 -3.61
C ALA A 168 -2.56 13.29 -3.82
N ALA A 169 -2.01 13.54 -5.02
CA ALA A 169 -1.44 14.85 -5.34
C ALA A 169 -2.50 15.96 -5.29
N MET A 170 -3.68 15.70 -5.85
CA MET A 170 -4.81 16.63 -5.79
C MET A 170 -5.29 16.84 -4.35
N GLY A 171 -5.45 15.77 -3.56
CA GLY A 171 -5.81 15.87 -2.13
C GLY A 171 -4.81 16.73 -1.34
N GLY A 172 -3.50 16.49 -1.52
CA GLY A 172 -2.45 17.28 -0.90
C GLY A 172 -2.43 18.75 -1.34
N LEU A 173 -2.63 19.03 -2.62
CA LEU A 173 -2.70 20.40 -3.14
C LEU A 173 -3.94 21.15 -2.63
N LEU A 174 -5.10 20.51 -2.59
CA LEU A 174 -6.34 21.09 -2.06
C LEU A 174 -6.24 21.37 -0.55
N SER A 175 -5.59 20.46 0.17
CA SER A 175 -5.24 20.57 1.58
C SER A 175 -4.36 21.82 1.82
N LEU A 176 -3.30 22.02 1.01
CA LEU A 176 -2.47 23.24 1.07
C LEU A 176 -3.23 24.52 0.68
N ALA A 177 -4.14 24.43 -0.28
CA ALA A 177 -4.96 25.57 -0.72
C ALA A 177 -6.08 25.92 0.26
N ARG A 178 -6.29 25.14 1.33
CA ARG A 178 -7.44 25.23 2.26
C ARG A 178 -8.79 25.23 1.53
N TRP A 179 -8.85 24.58 0.37
CA TRP A 179 -10.00 24.64 -0.50
C TRP A 179 -10.76 23.31 -0.48
N ASN A 180 -12.02 23.38 -0.02
CA ASN A 180 -12.97 22.26 -0.03
C ASN A 180 -12.45 20.98 0.66
N ALA A 181 -12.25 21.07 1.97
CA ALA A 181 -11.77 19.96 2.80
C ALA A 181 -12.63 18.68 2.70
N VAL A 182 -13.95 18.84 2.48
CA VAL A 182 -14.86 17.71 2.25
C VAL A 182 -14.49 16.94 0.98
N PHE A 183 -14.20 17.64 -0.11
CA PHE A 183 -13.77 17.01 -1.34
C PHE A 183 -12.39 16.35 -1.19
N GLY A 184 -11.46 17.01 -0.50
CA GLY A 184 -10.15 16.44 -0.16
C GLY A 184 -10.25 15.11 0.61
N SER A 185 -11.07 15.07 1.67
CA SER A 185 -11.33 13.86 2.47
C SER A 185 -11.81 12.68 1.63
N ARG A 186 -12.75 12.92 0.70
CA ARG A 186 -13.27 11.87 -0.19
C ARG A 186 -12.21 11.35 -1.15
N LEU A 187 -11.39 12.25 -1.69
CA LEU A 187 -10.27 11.88 -2.56
C LEU A 187 -9.26 11.00 -1.81
N GLU A 188 -8.88 11.35 -0.58
CA GLU A 188 -7.99 10.52 0.23
C GLU A 188 -8.55 9.13 0.50
N LEU A 189 -9.85 9.03 0.81
CA LEU A 189 -10.50 7.73 1.03
C LEU A 189 -10.50 6.88 -0.25
N VAL A 190 -10.74 7.49 -1.40
CA VAL A 190 -10.67 6.82 -2.71
C VAL A 190 -9.24 6.36 -3.01
N ALA A 191 -8.24 7.23 -2.86
CA ALA A 191 -6.84 6.87 -3.07
C ALA A 191 -6.40 5.74 -2.13
N THR A 192 -6.75 5.82 -0.86
CA THR A 192 -6.47 4.78 0.14
C THR A 192 -7.12 3.46 -0.24
N THR A 193 -8.39 3.48 -0.64
CA THR A 193 -9.13 2.27 -1.06
C THR A 193 -8.50 1.63 -2.29
N ILE A 194 -8.15 2.42 -3.31
CA ILE A 194 -7.49 1.91 -4.52
C ILE A 194 -6.12 1.34 -4.19
N GLY A 195 -5.32 2.04 -3.37
CA GLY A 195 -3.97 1.61 -3.05
C GLY A 195 -3.92 0.33 -2.24
N ILE A 196 -4.77 0.22 -1.22
CA ILE A 196 -4.91 -1.00 -0.40
C ILE A 196 -5.52 -2.12 -1.25
N GLY A 197 -6.55 -1.83 -2.04
CA GLY A 197 -7.18 -2.81 -2.93
C GLY A 197 -6.21 -3.38 -3.97
N TRP A 198 -5.33 -2.54 -4.53
CA TRP A 198 -4.25 -3.00 -5.41
C TRP A 198 -3.35 -4.03 -4.71
N LEU A 199 -2.96 -3.77 -3.45
CA LEU A 199 -2.08 -4.65 -2.70
C LEU A 199 -2.73 -6.02 -2.43
N VAL A 200 -4.04 -6.04 -2.16
CA VAL A 200 -4.85 -7.28 -2.06
C VAL A 200 -4.82 -8.05 -3.39
N VAL A 201 -5.19 -7.39 -4.48
CA VAL A 201 -5.25 -8.00 -5.82
C VAL A 201 -3.87 -8.52 -6.23
N PHE A 202 -2.82 -7.73 -6.01
CA PHE A 202 -1.46 -8.11 -6.33
C PHE A 202 -1.03 -9.34 -5.53
N GLY A 203 -1.27 -9.38 -4.21
CA GLY A 203 -0.94 -10.53 -3.37
C GLY A 203 -1.62 -11.81 -3.84
N ILE A 204 -2.92 -11.76 -4.16
CA ILE A 204 -3.67 -12.92 -4.68
C ILE A 204 -3.12 -13.39 -6.03
N VAL A 205 -2.92 -12.47 -6.98
CA VAL A 205 -2.40 -12.80 -8.32
C VAL A 205 -0.97 -13.36 -8.22
N ARG A 206 -0.15 -12.81 -7.32
CA ARG A 206 1.20 -13.30 -7.06
C ARG A 206 1.18 -14.72 -6.51
N ALA A 207 0.34 -15.01 -5.53
CA ALA A 207 0.15 -16.36 -4.99
C ALA A 207 -0.29 -17.34 -6.08
N ALA A 208 -1.32 -16.99 -6.86
CA ALA A 208 -1.82 -17.82 -7.95
C ALA A 208 -0.72 -18.17 -8.96
N ARG A 209 0.11 -17.20 -9.34
CA ARG A 209 1.26 -17.43 -10.26
C ARG A 209 2.34 -18.32 -9.65
N LEU A 210 2.61 -18.16 -8.36
CA LEU A 210 3.57 -18.98 -7.63
C LEU A 210 3.10 -20.42 -7.50
N LEU A 211 1.79 -20.69 -7.54
CA LEU A 211 1.22 -22.03 -7.50
C LEU A 211 1.04 -22.65 -8.90
N THR A 212 0.71 -21.85 -9.92
CA THR A 212 0.35 -22.35 -11.27
C THR A 212 1.51 -22.57 -12.23
N ARG A 213 2.71 -21.96 -12.03
CA ARG A 213 3.83 -22.19 -12.95
C ARG A 213 4.26 -23.67 -12.96
N PRO A 214 4.15 -24.39 -14.09
CA PRO A 214 4.59 -25.78 -14.19
C PRO A 214 6.11 -25.83 -14.03
N ALA A 215 6.61 -26.89 -13.37
CA ALA A 215 8.03 -27.21 -13.32
C ALA A 215 8.49 -27.68 -14.72
N LEU A 216 8.66 -26.76 -15.67
CA LEU A 216 9.08 -27.05 -17.05
C LEU A 216 10.54 -27.56 -17.18
N THR A 217 11.20 -27.95 -16.08
CA THR A 217 12.61 -28.35 -16.07
C THR A 217 12.87 -29.76 -15.54
N ALA A 218 11.83 -30.59 -15.31
CA ALA A 218 12.01 -31.99 -14.90
C ALA A 218 11.95 -33.01 -16.07
N ALA A 219 11.60 -32.58 -17.29
CA ALA A 219 11.43 -33.48 -18.45
C ALA A 219 12.50 -33.32 -19.54
N ALA A 220 13.61 -32.62 -19.25
CA ALA A 220 14.74 -32.49 -20.15
C ALA A 220 16.01 -33.12 -19.52
N ALA A 221 15.89 -34.37 -19.08
CA ALA A 221 17.05 -35.25 -18.99
C ALA A 221 17.19 -35.91 -20.38
N PRO A 222 18.21 -35.59 -21.18
CA PRO A 222 18.55 -36.47 -22.29
C PRO A 222 19.11 -37.75 -21.69
N ASP A 223 18.44 -38.87 -21.95
CA ASP A 223 19.05 -40.19 -21.88
C ASP A 223 20.24 -40.18 -22.85
N ALA A 224 21.45 -40.06 -22.31
CA ALA A 224 22.69 -40.30 -23.04
C ALA A 224 23.14 -41.72 -22.72
N ALA A 225 22.74 -42.64 -23.61
CA ALA A 225 23.33 -43.97 -23.78
C ALA A 225 24.67 -43.86 -24.52
#